data_AF-A0A9W5QAU2-F1
#
_entry.id   AF-A0A9W5QAU2-F1
#
_cell.length_a   1.000
_cell.length_b   1.000
_cell.length_c   1.000
_cell.angle_alpha   90.00
_cell.angle_beta   90.00
_cell.angle_gamma   90.00
#
_symmetry.space_group_name_H-M   'P 1'
#
loop_
_entity.id
_entity.type
_entity.pdbx_description
1 polymer ?
#
loop_
_entity_poly.entity_id
_entity_poly.type
_entity_poly.pdbx_seq_one_letter_code
_entity_poly.pdbx_strand_id
1 'polypeptide(L)' 'MNIQEATKLAMEQNKFISRLHFMKTFKVKIKPTNTYELCGNYPIYPNEFKPRRAWNPCADDLIADDWIIVD' A
#
# COMPACT_ATOMS: atom_id res chain seq x y z
N MET A 1 8.95 0.75 -8.61
CA MET A 1 9.26 -0.69 -8.41
C MET A 1 8.03 -1.50 -8.78
N ASN A 2 8.18 -2.78 -9.09
CA ASN A 2 6.98 -3.64 -9.17
C ASN A 2 6.43 -3.92 -7.76
N ILE A 3 5.20 -4.44 -7.69
CA ILE A 3 4.54 -4.72 -6.42
C ILE A 3 5.30 -5.72 -5.54
N GLN A 4 5.96 -6.73 -6.14
CA GLN A 4 6.65 -7.77 -5.38
C GLN A 4 7.90 -7.21 -4.67
N GLU A 5 8.69 -6.40 -5.39
CA GLU A 5 9.87 -5.72 -4.86
C GLU A 5 9.49 -4.77 -3.73
N ALA A 6 8.50 -3.91 -3.96
CA ALA A 6 8.04 -2.94 -2.96
C ALA A 6 7.50 -3.66 -1.71
N THR A 7 6.75 -4.76 -1.89
CA THR A 7 6.20 -5.56 -0.79
C THR A 7 7.29 -6.15 0.09
N LYS A 8 8.29 -6.82 -0.51
CA LYS A 8 9.40 -7.43 0.23
C LYS A 8 10.17 -6.39 1.05
N LEU A 9 10.59 -5.31 0.40
CA LEU A 9 11.36 -4.25 1.05
C LEU A 9 10.56 -3.54 2.15
N ALA A 10 9.26 -3.29 1.95
CA ALA A 10 8.42 -2.66 2.96
C ALA A 10 8.24 -3.57 4.19
N MET A 11 8.12 -4.88 4.02
CA MET A 11 8.04 -5.81 5.13
C MET A 11 9.34 -5.88 5.93
N GLU A 12 10.49 -5.94 5.24
CA GLU A 12 11.82 -5.92 5.88
C GLU A 12 12.05 -4.64 6.70
N GLN A 13 11.57 -3.50 6.19
CA GLN A 13 11.72 -2.19 6.85
C GLN A 13 10.58 -1.86 7.83
N ASN A 14 9.58 -2.74 7.96
CA ASN A 14 8.34 -2.47 8.68
C ASN A 14 7.61 -1.18 8.24
N LYS A 15 7.60 -0.91 6.93
CA LYS A 15 6.98 0.26 6.29
C LYS A 15 5.70 -0.08 5.55
N PHE A 16 5.19 0.88 4.78
CA PHE A 16 4.04 0.75 3.90
C PHE A 16 4.47 0.84 2.44
N ILE A 17 3.56 0.49 1.54
CA ILE A 17 3.69 0.72 0.09
C ILE A 17 2.55 1.60 -0.41
N SER A 18 2.78 2.32 -1.49
CA SER A 18 1.72 3.02 -2.22
C SER A 18 2.09 3.18 -3.69
N ARG A 19 1.11 3.58 -4.51
CA ARG A 19 1.31 4.03 -5.89
C ARG A 19 1.28 5.55 -5.93
N LEU A 20 1.97 6.16 -6.90
CA LEU A 20 1.98 7.63 -7.03
C LEU A 20 0.57 8.19 -7.21
N HIS A 21 -0.27 7.50 -7.99
CA HIS A 21 -1.66 7.89 -8.15
C HIS A 21 -2.46 7.77 -6.85
N PHE A 22 -2.26 6.71 -6.07
CA PHE A 22 -2.97 6.49 -4.80
C PHE A 22 -2.74 7.62 -3.81
N MET A 23 -1.51 8.12 -3.73
CA MET A 23 -1.19 9.25 -2.85
C MET A 23 -1.92 10.53 -3.25
N LYS A 24 -2.13 10.76 -4.55
CA LYS A 24 -2.76 11.97 -5.07
C LYS A 24 -4.29 11.92 -5.00
N THR A 25 -4.90 10.77 -5.28
CA THR A 25 -6.36 10.65 -5.41
C THR A 25 -7.02 10.09 -4.18
N PHE A 26 -6.53 8.94 -3.68
CA PHE A 26 -7.14 8.24 -2.56
C PHE A 26 -6.53 8.62 -1.22
N LYS A 27 -5.30 9.17 -1.22
CA LYS A 27 -4.49 9.50 -0.06
C LYS A 27 -4.29 8.32 0.89
N VAL A 28 -3.99 7.15 0.31
CA VAL A 28 -3.82 5.89 1.07
C VAL A 28 -2.42 5.29 0.93
N LYS A 29 -2.05 4.52 1.95
CA LYS A 29 -0.88 3.64 1.98
C LYS A 29 -1.31 2.25 2.47
N ILE A 30 -0.65 1.24 1.95
CA ILE A 30 -0.98 -0.16 2.15
C ILE A 30 0.07 -0.79 3.06
N LYS A 31 -0.37 -1.49 4.10
CA LYS A 31 0.51 -2.27 4.98
C LYS A 31 0.50 -3.72 4.50
N PRO A 32 1.61 -4.23 3.92
CA PRO A 32 1.70 -5.64 3.61
C PRO A 32 1.73 -6.48 4.90
N THR A 33 1.16 -7.68 4.84
CA THR A 33 1.15 -8.63 5.95
C THR A 33 1.31 -10.07 5.42
N ASN A 34 1.90 -10.93 6.24
CA ASN A 34 2.00 -12.38 6.01
C ASN A 34 0.93 -13.18 6.77
N THR A 35 0.05 -12.51 7.50
CA THR A 35 -1.03 -13.17 8.24
C THR A 35 -2.19 -13.51 7.30
N TYR A 36 -3.18 -14.23 7.81
CA TYR A 36 -4.45 -14.45 7.09
C TYR A 36 -5.31 -13.19 6.98
N GLU A 37 -4.85 -12.07 7.53
CA GLU A 37 -5.50 -10.78 7.33
C GLU A 37 -5.16 -10.22 5.94
N LEU A 38 -6.09 -9.47 5.38
CA LEU A 38 -5.85 -8.73 4.14
C LEU A 38 -4.85 -7.59 4.39
N CYS A 39 -4.12 -7.19 3.36
CA CYS A 39 -3.22 -6.03 3.44
C CYS A 39 -3.99 -4.78 3.90
N GLY A 40 -3.52 -4.15 4.98
CA GLY A 40 -4.24 -3.07 5.63
C GLY A 40 -4.20 -1.78 4.80
N ASN A 41 -5.32 -1.06 4.75
CA ASN A 41 -5.44 0.21 4.03
C ASN A 41 -5.52 1.38 5.03
N TYR A 42 -4.49 2.21 5.03
CA TYR A 42 -4.31 3.30 5.97
C TYR A 42 -4.31 4.65 5.25
N PRO A 43 -4.84 5.72 5.85
CA PRO A 43 -4.65 7.05 5.31
C PRO A 43 -3.17 7.43 5.38
N ILE A 44 -2.70 8.25 4.43
CA ILE A 44 -1.35 8.82 4.49
C ILE A 44 -1.23 9.79 5.68
N TYR A 45 -2.32 10.50 5.99
CA TYR A 45 -2.39 11.40 7.13
C TYR A 45 -3.27 10.79 8.24
N PRO A 46 -2.76 10.63 9.48
CA PRO A 46 -3.44 9.90 10.55
C PRO A 46 -4.81 10.44 10.95
N ASN A 47 -5.13 11.70 10.58
CA ASN A 47 -6.36 12.38 10.96
C ASN A 47 -7.35 12.58 9.79
N GLU A 48 -7.04 12.11 8.58
CA GLU A 48 -7.91 12.39 7.43
C GLU A 48 -9.16 11.48 7.41
N PHE A 49 -9.02 10.15 7.54
CA PHE A 49 -10.17 9.23 7.53
C PHE A 49 -9.87 7.94 8.30
N LYS A 50 -10.91 7.26 8.80
CA LYS A 50 -10.75 5.92 9.41
C LYS A 50 -10.18 4.92 8.38
N PRO A 51 -9.38 3.93 8.81
CA PRO A 51 -8.90 2.86 7.93
C PRO A 51 -10.06 2.27 7.12
N ARG A 52 -9.91 2.25 5.80
CA ARG A 52 -10.94 1.69 4.91
C ARG A 52 -10.89 0.18 4.95
N ARG A 53 -11.90 -0.47 4.33
CA ARG A 53 -11.87 -1.90 4.01
C ARG A 53 -10.51 -2.24 3.41
N ALA A 54 -9.96 -3.40 3.78
CA ALA A 54 -8.63 -3.81 3.36
C ALA A 54 -8.41 -3.68 1.84
N TRP A 55 -7.16 -3.49 1.45
CA TRP A 55 -6.83 -3.26 0.05
C TRP A 55 -6.97 -4.56 -0.76
N ASN A 56 -7.73 -4.47 -1.85
CA ASN A 56 -7.85 -5.54 -2.86
C ASN A 56 -7.29 -5.01 -4.18
N PRO A 57 -6.21 -5.59 -4.72
CA PRO A 57 -5.62 -5.13 -5.97
C PRO A 57 -6.55 -5.34 -7.16
N CYS A 58 -6.56 -4.39 -8.08
CA CYS A 58 -7.07 -4.60 -9.44
C CYS A 58 -5.95 -5.12 -10.37
N ALA A 59 -6.31 -5.51 -11.59
CA ALA A 59 -5.32 -5.98 -12.57
C ALA A 59 -4.21 -4.93 -12.85
N ASP A 60 -4.57 -3.65 -12.93
CA ASP A 60 -3.62 -2.55 -13.13
C ASP A 60 -2.62 -2.45 -11.97
N ASP A 61 -3.08 -2.63 -10.73
CA ASP A 61 -2.21 -2.63 -9.55
C ASP A 61 -1.15 -3.74 -9.59
N LEU A 62 -1.53 -4.92 -10.11
CA LEU A 62 -0.66 -6.09 -10.16
C LEU A 62 0.45 -5.97 -11.20
N ILE A 63 0.20 -5.25 -12.29
CA ILE A 63 1.17 -5.06 -13.39
C ILE A 63 1.92 -3.73 -13.32
N ALA A 64 1.54 -2.85 -12.39
CA ALA A 64 2.16 -1.54 -12.24
C ALA A 64 3.63 -1.62 -11.77
N ASP A 65 4.42 -0.67 -12.25
CA ASP A 65 5.84 -0.47 -11.95
C ASP A 65 6.12 0.83 -11.16
N ASP A 66 5.05 1.55 -10.78
CA ASP A 66 5.09 2.82 -10.05
C ASP A 66 4.92 2.65 -8.53
N TRP A 67 5.12 1.43 -8.00
CA TRP A 67 5.09 1.19 -6.56
C TRP A 67 6.30 1.80 -5.86
N ILE A 68 6.03 2.43 -4.72
CA ILE A 68 7.02 3.06 -3.85
C ILE A 68 6.82 2.62 -2.40
N ILE A 69 7.88 2.68 -1.61
CA ILE A 69 7.83 2.52 -0.16
C ILE A 69 7.52 3.88 0.47
N VAL A 70 6.62 3.90 1.44
CA VAL A 70 6.24 5.10 2.19
C VAL A 70 6.25 4.81 3.69
N ASP A 71 6.58 5.84 4.48
CA ASP A 71 6.68 5.86 5.94
C ASP A 71 7.33 4.63 6.58
#